data_AF-A0A1H1IXS9-F1
#
_entry.id   AF-A0A1H1IXS9-F1
#
_cell.length_a   1.000
_cell.length_b   1.000
_cell.length_c   1.000
_cell.angle_alpha   90.00
_cell.angle_beta   90.00
_cell.angle_gamma   90.00
#
_symmetry.space_group_name_H-M   'P 1'
#
loop_
_entity.id
_entity.type
_entity.pdbx_description
1 polymer ?
#
loop_
_entity_poly.entity_id
_entity_poly.type
_entity_poly.pdbx_seq_one_letter_code
_entity_poly.pdbx_strand_id
1 'polypeptide(L)'
;MPADVAGFIDIPIAMYKKGVAVELQFSPERLNDGAGDPYWIDLTQAEAQSLLESLQARLAGGAGGNDAPLVVSLDETPPSQDVSPAGPAAASTVSADDFKQWVCVICGWVYDEATGLPDEGIAPGTRWADVPADWRCPLCDVGKEDFALVEF
;
A
#
# COMPACT_ATOMS: atom_id res chain seq x y z
N MET A 1 23.88 -45.77 -36.64
CA MET A 1 24.12 -44.60 -35.78
C MET A 1 22.76 -43.96 -35.50
N PRO A 2 22.13 -44.17 -34.34
CA PRO A 2 20.99 -43.35 -33.95
C PRO A 2 21.51 -42.02 -33.37
N ALA A 3 20.98 -40.92 -33.89
CA ALA A 3 21.24 -39.57 -33.44
C ALA A 3 20.65 -39.35 -32.03
N ASP A 4 21.47 -38.77 -31.17
CA ASP A 4 21.13 -38.32 -29.82
C ASP A 4 20.18 -37.12 -29.94
N VAL A 5 18.90 -37.34 -29.61
CA VAL A 5 17.90 -36.27 -29.58
C VAL A 5 17.91 -35.70 -28.17
N ALA A 6 18.45 -34.48 -28.06
CA ALA A 6 18.55 -33.72 -26.83
C ALA A 6 17.22 -33.69 -26.05
N GLY A 7 17.29 -34.02 -24.77
CA GLY A 7 16.17 -34.03 -23.85
C GLY A 7 15.52 -32.65 -23.73
N PHE A 8 14.23 -32.59 -24.04
CA PHE A 8 13.35 -31.54 -23.58
C PHE A 8 13.19 -31.69 -22.07
N ILE A 9 13.77 -30.77 -21.31
CA ILE A 9 13.51 -30.65 -19.88
C ILE A 9 12.08 -30.10 -19.77
N ASP A 10 11.12 -30.98 -19.50
CA ASP A 10 9.76 -30.61 -19.12
C ASP A 10 9.84 -29.95 -17.73
N ILE A 11 10.06 -28.63 -17.73
CA ILE A 11 9.94 -27.81 -16.53
C ILE A 11 8.44 -27.69 -16.27
N PRO A 12 7.91 -28.25 -15.16
CA PRO A 12 6.51 -28.06 -14.84
C PRO A 12 6.27 -26.57 -14.64
N ILE A 13 5.50 -25.97 -15.54
CA ILE A 13 4.93 -24.64 -15.37
C ILE A 13 4.15 -24.72 -14.05
N ALA A 14 4.70 -24.11 -12.99
CA ALA A 14 4.04 -24.01 -11.70
C ALA A 14 2.68 -23.33 -11.96
N MET A 15 1.63 -24.15 -11.98
CA MET A 15 0.25 -23.74 -12.09
C MET A 15 -0.03 -22.87 -10.86
N TYR A 16 0.05 -21.56 -11.03
CA TYR A 16 -0.32 -20.59 -10.01
C TYR A 16 -1.70 -20.95 -9.51
N LYS A 17 -1.77 -21.47 -8.29
CA LYS A 17 -3.01 -21.82 -7.62
C LYS A 17 -3.73 -20.49 -7.38
N LYS A 18 -4.83 -20.24 -8.09
CA LYS A 18 -5.64 -19.01 -7.92
C LYS A 18 -5.89 -18.82 -6.42
N GLY A 19 -5.35 -17.73 -5.87
CA GLY A 19 -5.47 -17.40 -4.46
C GLY A 19 -6.91 -17.07 -4.08
N VAL A 20 -7.24 -17.25 -2.80
CA VAL A 20 -8.46 -16.66 -2.23
C VAL A 20 -8.13 -15.22 -1.87
N ALA A 21 -8.91 -14.28 -2.39
CA ALA A 21 -8.78 -12.86 -2.07
C ALA A 21 -9.87 -12.43 -1.07
N VAL A 22 -9.47 -11.59 -0.13
CA VAL A 22 -10.36 -10.93 0.84
C VAL A 22 -10.09 -9.43 0.71
N GLU A 23 -11.14 -8.65 0.57
CA GLU A 23 -11.08 -7.19 0.49
C GLU A 23 -11.66 -6.61 1.79
N LEU A 24 -10.87 -5.81 2.49
CA LEU A 24 -11.29 -5.10 3.70
C LEU A 24 -11.48 -3.63 3.35
N GLN A 25 -12.69 -3.12 3.52
CA GLN A 25 -13.03 -1.72 3.27
C GLN A 25 -13.15 -0.97 4.60
N PHE A 26 -12.43 0.15 4.72
CA PHE A 26 -12.42 1.00 5.90
C PHE A 26 -12.20 2.46 5.51
N SER A 27 -12.68 3.39 6.33
CA SER A 27 -12.46 4.82 6.17
C SER A 27 -10.99 5.17 6.40
N PRO A 28 -10.46 6.18 5.68
CA PRO A 28 -9.05 6.57 5.77
C PRO A 28 -8.63 7.01 7.19
N GLU A 29 -9.58 7.44 8.01
CA GLU A 29 -9.36 7.80 9.43
C GLU A 29 -8.95 6.61 10.32
N ARG A 30 -9.09 5.37 9.84
CA ARG A 30 -8.67 4.16 10.57
C ARG A 30 -7.23 3.73 10.28
N LEU A 31 -6.58 4.38 9.32
CA LEU A 31 -5.16 4.20 9.09
C LEU A 31 -4.42 4.85 10.26
N ASN A 32 -3.62 4.06 10.97
CA ASN A 32 -2.84 4.57 12.07
C ASN A 32 -1.74 5.48 11.51
N ASP A 33 -1.91 6.79 11.72
CA ASP A 33 -1.00 7.85 11.27
C ASP A 33 -0.02 8.30 12.39
N GLY A 34 -0.18 7.76 13.60
CA GLY A 34 0.38 8.35 14.82
C GLY A 34 1.34 7.46 15.62
N ALA A 35 1.50 6.18 15.30
CA ALA A 35 2.31 5.25 16.10
C ALA A 35 3.49 4.56 15.36
N GLY A 36 3.87 5.04 14.17
CA GLY A 36 5.19 4.77 13.58
C GLY A 36 5.23 3.77 12.43
N ASP A 37 4.11 3.16 12.05
CA ASP A 37 3.99 2.37 10.83
C ASP A 37 2.86 2.96 9.94
N PRO A 38 3.11 3.34 8.68
CA PRO A 38 2.16 4.11 7.88
C PRO A 38 1.02 3.30 7.19
N TYR A 39 0.87 2.00 7.46
CA TYR A 39 -0.03 1.13 6.67
C TYR A 39 -0.81 0.07 7.47
N TRP A 40 -1.03 0.29 8.77
CA TRP A 40 -1.82 -0.63 9.61
C TRP A 40 -3.15 0.00 10.02
N ILE A 41 -4.12 -0.88 10.21
CA ILE A 41 -5.49 -0.54 10.59
C ILE A 41 -5.71 -1.10 11.99
N ASP A 42 -6.14 -0.25 12.91
CA ASP A 42 -6.49 -0.69 14.27
C ASP A 42 -7.85 -1.38 14.28
N LEU A 43 -7.85 -2.71 14.40
CA LEU A 43 -9.06 -3.50 14.60
C LEU A 43 -9.37 -3.62 16.10
N THR A 44 -10.59 -3.28 16.48
CA THR A 44 -11.11 -3.64 17.80
C THR A 44 -11.25 -5.17 17.92
N GLN A 45 -11.27 -5.66 19.16
CA GLN A 45 -11.47 -7.09 19.43
C GLN A 45 -12.79 -7.62 18.81
N ALA A 46 -13.84 -6.81 18.78
CA ALA A 46 -15.13 -7.18 18.22
C ALA A 46 -15.09 -7.30 16.69
N GLU A 47 -14.42 -6.36 16.00
CA GLU A 47 -14.23 -6.43 14.55
C GLU A 47 -13.37 -7.63 14.15
N ALA A 48 -12.30 -7.89 14.90
CA ALA A 48 -11.44 -9.05 14.67
C ALA A 48 -12.22 -10.37 14.81
N GLN A 49 -13.12 -10.46 15.79
CA GLN A 49 -13.99 -11.62 15.98
C GLN A 49 -14.99 -11.80 14.84
N SER A 50 -15.65 -10.72 14.39
CA SER A 50 -16.58 -10.75 13.26
C SER A 50 -15.90 -11.17 11.95
N LEU A 51 -14.70 -10.65 11.69
CA LEU A 51 -13.89 -11.02 10.54
C LEU A 51 -13.53 -12.50 10.57
N LEU A 52 -13.10 -13.00 11.73
CA LEU A 52 -12.76 -14.41 11.90
C LEU A 52 -13.96 -15.34 11.63
N GLU A 53 -15.14 -15.01 12.15
CA GLU A 53 -16.36 -15.79 11.90
C GLU A 53 -16.73 -15.82 10.41
N SER A 54 -16.65 -14.67 9.74
CA SER A 54 -16.94 -14.54 8.30
C SER A 54 -15.99 -15.38 7.43
N LEU A 55 -14.69 -15.37 7.77
CA LEU A 55 -13.68 -16.19 7.09
C LEU A 55 -13.91 -17.68 7.32
N GLN A 56 -14.21 -18.07 8.56
CA GLN A 56 -14.50 -19.46 8.92
C GLN A 56 -15.73 -19.99 8.18
N ALA A 57 -16.81 -19.21 8.11
CA ALA A 57 -18.01 -19.58 7.35
C ALA A 57 -17.71 -19.82 5.87
N ARG A 58 -16.92 -18.92 5.26
CA ARG A 58 -16.55 -19.01 3.83
C ARG A 58 -15.64 -20.20 3.53
N LEU A 59 -14.68 -20.48 4.42
CA LEU A 59 -13.74 -21.58 4.26
C LEU A 59 -14.38 -22.94 4.55
N ALA A 60 -15.31 -23.01 5.51
CA ALA A 60 -16.07 -24.22 5.83
C ALA A 60 -16.98 -24.67 4.66
N GLY A 61 -17.46 -23.72 3.85
CA GLY A 61 -18.29 -23.98 2.67
C GLY A 61 -17.53 -24.51 1.44
N GLY A 62 -16.20 -24.61 1.47
CA GLY A 62 -15.39 -25.06 0.34
C GLY A 62 -15.42 -24.06 -0.82
N ALA A 63 -14.72 -22.93 -0.67
CA ALA A 63 -14.59 -21.93 -1.73
C ALA A 63 -13.88 -22.52 -2.97
N GLY A 64 -14.64 -22.79 -4.03
CA GLY A 64 -14.07 -22.99 -5.36
C GLY A 64 -13.32 -21.72 -5.76
N GLY A 65 -12.09 -21.87 -6.28
CA GLY A 65 -11.17 -20.76 -6.59
C GLY A 65 -11.60 -19.79 -7.71
N ASN A 66 -12.91 -19.65 -7.93
CA ASN A 66 -13.54 -18.69 -8.84
C ASN A 66 -14.62 -17.82 -8.15
N ASP A 67 -14.79 -17.91 -6.82
CA ASP A 67 -15.75 -17.05 -6.11
C ASP A 67 -15.21 -15.61 -6.00
N ALA A 68 -16.09 -14.61 -6.15
CA ALA A 68 -15.75 -13.20 -6.01
C ALA A 68 -15.12 -12.93 -4.63
N PRO A 69 -14.16 -11.98 -4.52
CA PRO A 69 -13.50 -11.69 -3.23
C PRO A 69 -14.54 -11.39 -2.15
N LEU A 70 -14.33 -11.93 -0.95
CA LEU A 70 -15.15 -11.59 0.20
C LEU A 70 -14.86 -10.13 0.58
N VAL A 71 -15.86 -9.27 0.49
CA VAL A 71 -15.77 -7.87 0.91
C VAL A 71 -16.30 -7.77 2.33
N VAL A 72 -15.48 -7.24 3.25
CA VAL A 72 -15.87 -6.94 4.64
C VAL A 72 -15.70 -5.45 4.87
N SER A 73 -16.81 -4.76 5.17
CA SER A 73 -16.82 -3.34 5.51
C SER A 73 -16.68 -3.18 7.02
N LEU A 74 -15.75 -2.34 7.46
CA LEU A 74 -15.43 -2.13 8.88
C LEU A 74 -15.99 -0.81 9.43
N ASP A 75 -16.76 -0.05 8.63
CA ASP A 75 -17.28 1.30 8.94
C ASP A 75 -18.65 1.35 9.61
N GLU A 76 -19.15 0.26 10.18
CA GLU A 76 -20.50 0.26 10.74
C GLU A 76 -20.55 0.90 12.14
N THR A 77 -20.40 2.23 12.17
CA THR A 77 -20.78 3.07 13.31
C THR A 77 -22.29 3.27 13.25
N PRO A 78 -23.07 2.89 14.29
CA PRO A 78 -24.51 3.17 14.32
C PRO A 78 -24.76 4.69 14.32
N PRO A 79 -25.89 5.17 13.75
CA PRO A 79 -26.08 6.59 13.50
C PRO A 79 -26.38 7.33 14.81
N SER A 80 -25.58 8.34 15.15
CA SER A 80 -25.91 9.42 16.10
C SER A 80 -24.92 10.58 15.89
N GLN A 81 -25.23 11.50 14.96
CA GLN A 81 -25.79 12.84 15.20
C GLN A 81 -24.82 13.87 15.82
N ASP A 82 -24.60 14.92 15.02
CA ASP A 82 -24.32 16.31 15.40
C ASP A 82 -23.24 16.58 16.47
N VAL A 83 -22.09 17.11 16.06
CA VAL A 83 -21.73 18.54 16.27
C VAL A 83 -20.63 18.97 15.28
N SER A 84 -20.89 20.03 14.51
CA SER A 84 -19.90 20.93 13.92
C SER A 84 -20.48 22.36 14.04
N PRO A 85 -19.76 23.48 13.83
CA PRO A 85 -18.34 23.66 13.49
C PRO A 85 -17.64 24.89 14.19
N ALA A 86 -16.42 25.17 13.70
CA ALA A 86 -15.65 26.45 13.69
C ALA A 86 -14.59 26.64 14.80
N GLY A 87 -13.29 26.86 14.52
CA GLY A 87 -12.48 27.18 13.33
C GLY A 87 -11.19 27.92 13.81
N PRO A 88 -10.35 28.57 12.96
CA PRO A 88 -9.84 28.22 11.63
C PRO A 88 -8.30 28.43 11.44
N ALA A 89 -7.78 27.96 10.27
CA ALA A 89 -6.61 28.42 9.47
C ALA A 89 -5.17 28.17 10.02
N ALA A 90 -4.14 27.81 9.23
CA ALA A 90 -3.90 27.89 7.78
C ALA A 90 -2.91 26.77 7.36
N ALA A 91 -3.28 25.88 6.43
CA ALA A 91 -3.08 25.99 4.98
C ALA A 91 -1.66 25.61 4.51
N SER A 92 -1.59 24.54 3.72
CA SER A 92 -0.77 24.49 2.51
C SER A 92 -1.56 23.74 1.44
N THR A 93 -2.52 24.45 0.86
CA THR A 93 -3.03 24.17 -0.47
C THR A 93 -1.97 24.55 -1.49
N VAL A 94 -1.30 23.55 -2.05
CA VAL A 94 -0.74 23.63 -3.39
C VAL A 94 -1.33 22.45 -4.16
N SER A 95 -1.96 22.76 -5.28
CA SER A 95 -2.68 21.83 -6.14
C SER A 95 -1.86 20.57 -6.45
N ALA A 96 -2.36 19.43 -5.97
CA ALA A 96 -1.80 18.11 -6.13
C ALA A 96 -2.31 17.45 -7.41
N ASP A 97 -1.99 18.03 -8.58
CA ASP A 97 -2.45 17.50 -9.87
C ASP A 97 -1.32 17.03 -10.80
N ASP A 98 -0.04 17.03 -10.38
CA ASP A 98 1.03 16.43 -11.18
C ASP A 98 2.28 15.98 -10.41
N PHE A 99 2.30 16.02 -9.07
CA PHE A 99 3.49 15.58 -8.31
C PHE A 99 3.60 14.07 -8.29
N LYS A 100 4.81 13.57 -8.53
CA LYS A 100 5.09 12.13 -8.61
C LYS A 100 5.64 11.65 -7.29
N GLN A 101 5.37 10.38 -6.96
CA GLN A 101 5.98 9.70 -5.83
C GLN A 101 7.00 8.68 -6.32
N TRP A 102 8.08 8.52 -5.56
CA TRP A 102 9.20 7.64 -5.90
C TRP A 102 9.49 6.73 -4.72
N VAL A 103 9.48 5.42 -4.94
CA VAL A 103 9.73 4.41 -3.90
C VAL A 103 11.13 3.82 -4.05
N CYS A 104 11.89 3.78 -2.96
CA CYS A 104 13.15 3.05 -2.89
C CYS A 104 12.86 1.55 -3.00
N VAL A 105 13.39 0.88 -4.02
CA VAL A 105 13.16 -0.55 -4.24
C VAL A 105 13.92 -1.45 -3.25
N ILE A 106 14.84 -0.85 -2.48
CA ILE A 106 15.68 -1.56 -1.51
C ILE A 106 15.02 -1.61 -0.12
N CYS A 107 14.43 -0.51 0.33
CA CYS A 107 13.85 -0.41 1.68
C CYS A 107 12.36 -0.05 1.73
N GLY A 108 11.76 0.36 0.61
CA GLY A 108 10.36 0.76 0.55
C GLY A 108 10.05 2.19 0.98
N TRP A 109 11.06 3.02 1.28
CA TRP A 109 10.85 4.44 1.58
C TRP A 109 10.29 5.21 0.39
N VAL A 110 9.35 6.12 0.62
CA VAL A 110 8.69 6.90 -0.45
C VAL A 110 9.10 8.37 -0.35
N TYR A 111 9.67 8.90 -1.44
CA TYR A 111 9.84 10.32 -1.68
C TYR A 111 8.60 10.89 -2.37
N ASP A 112 8.07 11.97 -1.83
CA ASP A 112 6.95 12.70 -2.41
C ASP A 112 7.43 14.08 -2.88
N GLU A 113 7.27 14.37 -4.17
CA GLU A 113 7.72 15.65 -4.75
C GLU A 113 6.97 16.86 -4.16
N ALA A 114 5.72 16.70 -3.72
CA ALA A 114 4.95 17.79 -3.13
C ALA A 114 5.47 18.16 -1.74
N THR A 115 5.84 17.17 -0.93
CA THR A 115 6.35 17.40 0.43
C THR A 115 7.86 17.67 0.47
N GLY A 116 8.62 17.12 -0.49
CA GLY A 116 10.08 17.19 -0.49
C GLY A 116 10.70 16.50 0.72
N LEU A 117 11.90 16.92 1.12
CA LEU A 117 12.59 16.43 2.31
C LEU A 117 13.41 17.56 2.99
N PRO A 118 12.75 18.49 3.71
CA PRO A 118 13.38 19.70 4.22
C PRO A 118 14.49 19.42 5.25
N ASP A 119 14.40 18.32 6.01
CA ASP A 119 15.44 17.87 6.93
C ASP A 119 16.78 17.58 6.25
N GLU A 120 16.77 17.18 4.98
CA GLU A 120 17.99 16.96 4.17
C GLU A 120 18.24 18.11 3.17
N GLY A 121 17.50 19.21 3.29
CA GLY A 121 17.64 20.38 2.43
C GLY A 121 16.93 20.29 1.08
N ILE A 122 16.02 19.33 0.89
CA ILE A 122 15.18 19.23 -0.31
C ILE A 122 13.85 19.96 -0.02
N ALA A 123 13.61 21.08 -0.70
CA ALA A 123 12.41 21.88 -0.45
C ALA A 123 11.12 21.15 -0.89
N PRO A 124 9.97 21.42 -0.26
CA PRO A 124 8.67 20.99 -0.77
C PRO A 124 8.43 21.48 -2.21
N GLY A 125 7.84 20.62 -3.04
CA GLY A 125 7.63 20.89 -4.47
C GLY A 125 8.86 20.59 -5.35
N THR A 126 9.95 20.06 -4.80
CA THR A 126 11.15 19.69 -5.56
C THR A 126 10.86 18.43 -6.38
N ARG A 127 10.94 18.54 -7.72
CA ARG A 127 10.76 17.38 -8.60
C ARG A 127 11.91 16.40 -8.41
N TRP A 128 11.65 15.11 -8.65
CA TRP A 128 12.69 14.09 -8.58
C TRP A 128 13.84 14.41 -9.51
N ALA A 129 13.60 15.00 -10.67
CA ALA A 129 14.65 15.47 -11.59
C ALA A 129 15.60 16.48 -10.94
N ASP A 130 15.10 17.32 -10.02
CA ASP A 130 15.85 18.39 -9.36
C ASP A 130 16.55 17.94 -8.07
N VAL A 131 16.23 16.74 -7.55
CA VAL A 131 16.96 16.13 -6.42
C VAL A 131 18.41 15.87 -6.82
N PRO A 132 19.42 16.25 -6.01
CA PRO A 132 20.83 16.03 -6.31
C PRO A 132 21.15 14.57 -6.63
N ALA A 133 22.05 14.32 -7.58
CA ALA A 133 22.46 12.96 -7.94
C ALA A 133 23.25 12.27 -6.80
N ASP A 134 23.95 13.04 -5.98
CA ASP A 134 24.68 12.56 -4.81
C ASP A 134 23.80 12.34 -3.57
N TRP A 135 22.50 12.67 -3.63
CA TRP A 135 21.58 12.41 -2.53
C TRP A 135 21.37 10.90 -2.33
N ARG A 136 21.21 10.50 -1.06
CA ARG A 136 21.09 9.10 -0.66
C ARG A 136 19.82 8.90 0.17
N CYS A 137 19.23 7.71 0.03
CA CYS A 137 18.05 7.34 0.79
C CYS A 137 18.31 7.44 2.31
N PRO A 138 17.49 8.17 3.08
CA PRO A 138 17.72 8.38 4.52
C PRO A 138 17.57 7.10 5.35
N LEU A 139 16.94 6.04 4.81
CA LEU A 139 16.76 4.77 5.51
C LEU A 139 17.86 3.73 5.21
N CYS A 140 18.39 3.70 3.99
CA CYS A 140 19.30 2.63 3.56
C CYS A 140 20.55 3.08 2.82
N ASP A 141 20.77 4.39 2.67
CA ASP A 141 21.97 5.01 2.10
C ASP A 141 22.25 4.64 0.62
N VAL A 142 21.27 4.09 -0.09
CA VAL A 142 21.38 3.81 -1.52
C VAL A 142 21.18 5.06 -2.38
N GLY A 143 21.65 4.99 -3.61
CA GLY A 143 21.59 6.11 -4.54
C GLY A 143 20.19 6.36 -5.10
N LYS A 144 20.06 7.48 -5.81
CA LYS A 144 18.85 7.88 -6.52
C LYS A 144 18.44 6.89 -7.63
N GLU A 145 19.41 6.12 -8.16
CA GLU A 145 19.15 5.08 -9.16
C GLU A 145 18.27 3.92 -8.65
N ASP A 146 18.21 3.70 -7.34
CA ASP A 146 17.46 2.61 -6.70
C ASP A 146 16.01 2.99 -6.37
N PHE A 147 15.48 4.02 -7.03
CA PHE A 147 14.10 4.48 -6.85
C PHE A 147 13.26 4.24 -8.10
N ALA A 148 12.04 3.74 -7.90
CA ALA A 148 11.04 3.54 -8.93
C ALA A 148 9.89 4.54 -8.77
N LEU A 149 9.39 5.05 -9.89
CA LEU A 149 8.21 5.93 -9.90
C LEU A 149 6.97 5.11 -9.54
N VAL A 150 6.16 5.64 -8.63
CA VAL A 150 4.88 5.06 -8.21
C VAL A 150 3.76 5.73 -9.00
N GLU A 151 3.09 4.96 -9.86
CA GLU A 151 1.88 5.38 -10.57
C GLU A 151 0.67 4.82 -9.81
N PHE A 152 -0.27 5.68 -9.43
CA PHE A 152 -1.56 5.31 -8.82
C PHE A 152 -2.71 5.57 -9.78
#